data_AF-A0AAD9LDF6-F1
#
_entry.id   AF-A0AAD9LDF6-F1
#
_cell.length_a   1.000
_cell.length_b   1.000
_cell.length_c   1.000
_cell.angle_alpha   90.00
_cell.angle_beta   90.00
_cell.angle_gamma   90.00
#
_symmetry.space_group_name_H-M   'P 1'
#
loop_
_entity.id
_entity.type
_entity.pdbx_description
1 polymer ?
#
loop_
_entity_poly.entity_id
_entity_poly.type
_entity_poly.pdbx_seq_one_letter_code
_entity_poly.pdbx_strand_id
1 'polypeptide(L)'
;MGFSDVNMFAVSAAVLYIKFLACTMIQGSKAFAAGTRLPEDSQLPQAKNAPKQGFADLTDDAVRTAVEEELRWKRIVQNDLESMPMAYVVFWSAICVGVTGGITKALIFVYTVARVGHTIVYSQGLPKARMVCWVVGMGCIVIAAVASFLAALSMLGAITDVQTFGLAASLLYVKFLATSMMQARKSFAANTRMAEDKQLVCAMGLSGDMDDKQLKIAQDNETRWRRIVQNDLESIPLAFLVFWGTIQNGVDPELTKTLMVVYTTARFGHTIAYGAGAAKSRMACWMSGTACILTAAANIAMNIFA
;
A
#
# COMPACT_ATOMS: atom_id res chain seq x y z
N MET A 1 -24.24 3.84 25.09
CA MET A 1 -23.83 3.92 23.67
C MET A 1 -22.72 2.91 23.44
N GLY A 2 -22.90 1.97 22.52
CA GLY A 2 -21.88 0.97 22.20
C GLY A 2 -20.77 1.55 21.32
N PHE A 3 -19.58 0.94 21.35
CA PHE A 3 -18.47 1.31 20.48
C PHE A 3 -18.78 1.00 19.02
N SER A 4 -18.91 2.04 18.18
CA SER A 4 -19.31 1.93 16.76
C SER A 4 -18.16 1.54 15.83
N ASP A 5 -18.47 1.14 14.60
CA ASP A 5 -17.46 0.85 13.58
C ASP A 5 -16.63 2.10 13.23
N VAL A 6 -17.25 3.29 13.22
CA VAL A 6 -16.55 4.57 13.01
C VAL A 6 -15.60 4.88 14.17
N ASN A 7 -16.00 4.62 15.41
CA ASN A 7 -15.11 4.78 16.58
C ASN A 7 -13.91 3.83 16.48
N MET A 8 -14.13 2.58 16.07
CA MET A 8 -13.04 1.62 15.85
C MET A 8 -12.11 2.04 14.73
N PHE A 9 -12.65 2.54 13.62
CA PHE A 9 -11.89 3.08 12.51
C PHE A 9 -10.99 4.24 12.96
N ALA A 10 -11.55 5.21 13.69
CA ALA A 10 -10.83 6.37 14.19
C ALA A 10 -9.70 5.97 15.15
N VAL A 11 -9.97 5.05 16.10
CA VAL A 11 -8.95 4.55 17.03
C VAL A 11 -7.84 3.80 16.29
N SER A 12 -8.18 2.93 15.34
CA SER A 12 -7.18 2.24 14.52
C SER A 12 -6.32 3.23 13.74
N ALA A 13 -6.94 4.21 13.08
CA ALA A 13 -6.26 5.25 12.31
C ALA A 13 -5.26 6.00 13.18
N ALA A 14 -5.67 6.46 14.37
CA ALA A 14 -4.80 7.14 15.30
C ALA A 14 -3.63 6.26 15.76
N VAL A 15 -3.90 5.02 16.20
CA VAL A 15 -2.87 4.09 16.68
C VAL A 15 -1.84 3.79 15.59
N LEU A 16 -2.30 3.44 14.38
CA LEU A 16 -1.40 3.07 13.29
C LEU A 16 -0.66 4.29 12.72
N TYR A 17 -1.24 5.49 12.78
CA TYR A 17 -0.54 6.72 12.39
C TYR A 17 0.54 7.09 13.40
N ILE A 18 0.26 7.04 14.71
CA ILE A 18 1.29 7.23 15.75
C ILE A 18 2.41 6.21 15.58
N LYS A 19 2.06 4.94 15.33
CA LYS A 19 3.04 3.89 15.02
C LYS A 19 3.89 4.23 13.79
N PHE A 20 3.26 4.70 12.71
CA PHE A 20 3.96 5.11 11.49
C PHE A 20 4.95 6.25 11.76
N LEU A 21 4.54 7.30 12.48
CA LEU A 21 5.43 8.39 12.89
C LEU A 21 6.60 7.90 13.75
N ALA A 22 6.35 6.98 14.69
CA ALA A 22 7.42 6.36 15.46
C ALA A 22 8.41 5.60 14.56
N CYS A 23 7.91 4.84 13.58
CA CYS A 23 8.75 4.09 12.64
C CYS A 23 9.60 5.01 11.74
N THR A 24 9.06 6.13 11.26
CA THR A 24 9.82 7.08 10.42
C THR A 24 10.90 7.80 11.24
N MET A 25 10.63 8.15 12.50
CA MET A 25 11.65 8.69 13.40
C MET A 25 12.78 7.68 13.65
N ILE A 26 12.46 6.41 13.89
CA ILE A 26 13.47 5.36 14.06
C ILE A 26 14.26 5.15 12.77
N GLN A 27 13.59 5.07 11.61
CA GLN A 27 14.25 4.96 10.30
C GLN A 27 15.24 6.11 10.08
N GLY A 28 14.85 7.35 10.38
CA GLY A 28 15.73 8.52 10.31
C GLY A 28 16.96 8.35 11.18
N SER A 29 16.78 7.97 12.46
CA SER A 29 17.90 7.69 13.38
C SER A 29 18.85 6.60 12.86
N LYS A 30 18.31 5.53 12.26
CA LYS A 30 19.12 4.46 11.66
C LYS A 30 19.90 4.93 10.43
N ALA A 31 19.38 5.87 9.63
CA ALA A 31 20.12 6.47 8.52
C ALA A 31 21.33 7.30 8.98
N PHE A 32 21.24 7.96 10.15
CA PHE A 32 22.42 8.59 10.76
C PHE A 32 23.45 7.55 11.17
N ALA A 33 23.03 6.51 11.89
CA ALA A 33 23.93 5.43 12.33
C ALA A 33 24.60 4.69 11.16
N ALA A 34 23.90 4.53 10.04
CA ALA A 34 24.41 3.87 8.84
C ALA A 34 25.27 4.79 7.94
N GLY A 35 25.29 6.11 8.18
CA GLY A 35 25.99 7.07 7.32
C GLY A 35 25.36 7.28 5.94
N THR A 36 24.10 6.87 5.75
CA THR A 36 23.35 6.88 4.48
C THR A 36 22.40 8.06 4.33
N ARG A 37 22.43 8.99 5.30
CA ARG A 37 21.72 10.27 5.30
C ARG A 37 22.03 11.13 4.07
N LEU A 38 21.18 12.13 3.82
CA LEU A 38 21.40 13.10 2.74
C LEU A 38 22.56 14.07 3.07
N PRO A 39 23.23 14.67 2.06
CA PRO A 39 24.42 15.50 2.30
C PRO A 39 24.21 16.69 3.22
N GLU A 40 23.07 17.35 3.07
CA GLU A 40 22.61 18.45 3.90
C GLU A 40 22.50 18.08 5.40
N ASP A 41 22.16 16.82 5.71
CA ASP A 41 21.96 16.36 7.09
C ASP A 41 23.28 16.18 7.87
N SER A 42 24.43 16.21 7.18
CA SER A 42 25.74 16.10 7.84
C SER A 42 26.10 17.30 8.72
N GLN A 43 25.34 18.40 8.61
CA GLN A 43 25.49 19.58 9.47
C GLN A 43 24.75 19.44 10.81
N LEU A 44 23.89 18.44 10.96
CA LEU A 44 23.06 18.27 12.14
C LEU A 44 23.89 17.75 13.33
N PRO A 45 23.54 18.13 14.58
CA PRO A 45 24.25 17.64 15.78
C PRO A 45 24.34 16.12 15.87
N GLN A 46 23.33 15.41 15.37
CA GLN A 46 23.24 13.95 15.31
C GLN A 46 24.31 13.33 14.41
N ALA A 47 24.88 14.08 13.47
CA ALA A 47 25.93 13.62 12.56
C ALA A 47 27.34 13.70 13.15
N LYS A 48 27.56 14.43 14.26
CA LYS A 48 28.92 14.71 14.80
C LYS A 48 29.73 13.46 15.14
N ASN A 49 29.07 12.41 15.63
CA ASN A 49 29.69 11.14 16.02
C ASN A 49 29.25 9.97 15.12
N ALA A 50 28.54 10.26 14.03
CA ALA A 50 28.04 9.25 13.11
C ALA A 50 29.09 8.96 12.02
N PRO A 51 29.03 7.78 11.37
CA PRO A 51 29.90 7.48 10.23
C PRO A 51 29.85 8.58 9.16
N LYS A 52 30.98 8.80 8.49
CA LYS A 52 31.08 9.75 7.38
C LYS A 52 30.19 9.30 6.24
N GLN A 53 29.53 10.26 5.62
CA GLN A 53 28.59 10.01 4.56
C GLN A 53 29.28 9.51 3.28
N GLY A 54 28.64 8.59 2.55
CA GLY A 54 29.05 8.21 1.19
C GLY A 54 30.11 7.12 1.09
N PHE A 55 30.69 6.70 2.22
CA PHE A 55 31.61 5.56 2.29
C PHE A 55 31.23 4.68 3.47
N ALA A 56 30.14 3.92 3.31
CA ALA A 56 29.91 2.79 4.19
C ALA A 56 31.03 1.78 3.89
N ASP A 57 32.04 1.74 4.75
CA ASP A 57 33.03 0.68 4.69
C ASP A 57 32.35 -0.62 5.14
N LEU A 58 31.83 -1.37 4.16
CA LEU A 58 31.11 -2.62 4.42
C LEU A 58 32.05 -3.74 4.94
N THR A 59 33.36 -3.47 5.02
CA THR A 59 34.32 -4.35 5.71
C THR A 59 34.27 -4.18 7.22
N ASP A 60 33.76 -3.06 7.73
CA ASP A 60 33.46 -2.85 9.15
C ASP A 60 32.10 -3.48 9.48
N ASP A 61 32.13 -4.50 10.35
CA ASP A 61 30.95 -5.22 10.80
C ASP A 61 29.91 -4.30 11.49
N ALA A 62 30.34 -3.25 12.18
CA ALA A 62 29.45 -2.29 12.83
C ALA A 62 28.69 -1.45 11.79
N VAL A 63 29.40 -0.98 10.76
CA VAL A 63 28.80 -0.22 9.65
C VAL A 63 27.87 -1.11 8.83
N ARG A 64 28.28 -2.34 8.52
CA ARG A 64 27.44 -3.31 7.81
C ARG A 64 26.14 -3.59 8.57
N THR A 65 26.23 -3.83 9.88
CA THR A 65 25.06 -4.06 10.73
C THR A 65 24.13 -2.85 10.75
N ALA A 66 24.68 -1.64 10.87
CA ALA A 66 23.88 -0.41 10.86
C ALA A 66 23.13 -0.21 9.53
N VAL A 67 23.77 -0.50 8.39
CA VAL A 67 23.14 -0.47 7.06
C VAL A 67 22.02 -1.51 6.95
N GLU A 68 22.25 -2.74 7.42
CA GLU A 68 21.23 -3.79 7.42
C GLU A 68 20.01 -3.41 8.29
N GLU A 69 20.24 -2.83 9.46
CA GLU A 69 19.17 -2.33 10.32
C GLU A 69 18.39 -1.19 9.65
N GLU A 70 19.07 -0.23 9.03
CA GLU A 70 18.42 0.85 8.30
C GLU A 70 17.54 0.31 7.15
N LEU A 71 18.07 -0.63 6.37
CA LEU A 71 17.31 -1.29 5.29
C LEU A 71 16.06 -1.99 5.84
N ARG A 72 16.15 -2.64 6.99
CA ARG A 72 15.02 -3.26 7.68
C ARG A 72 13.94 -2.22 8.03
N TRP A 73 14.33 -1.11 8.65
CA TRP A 73 13.39 -0.04 9.02
C TRP A 73 12.76 0.64 7.80
N LYS A 74 13.52 0.85 6.72
CA LYS A 74 12.98 1.31 5.43
C LYS A 74 11.90 0.35 4.91
N ARG A 75 12.10 -0.97 5.02
CA ARG A 75 11.08 -1.94 4.60
C ARG A 75 9.85 -1.97 5.51
N ILE A 76 10.00 -1.74 6.81
CA ILE A 76 8.86 -1.61 7.73
C ILE A 76 7.98 -0.45 7.31
N VAL A 77 8.57 0.74 7.13
CA VAL A 77 7.85 1.95 6.71
C VAL A 77 7.23 1.75 5.33
N GLN A 78 7.97 1.18 4.38
CA GLN A 78 7.46 0.87 3.04
C GLN A 78 6.27 -0.09 3.09
N ASN A 79 6.32 -1.15 3.91
CA ASN A 79 5.21 -2.08 4.04
C ASN A 79 3.96 -1.43 4.66
N ASP A 80 4.14 -0.45 5.55
CA ASP A 80 3.04 0.34 6.08
C ASP A 80 2.40 1.22 5.01
N LEU A 81 3.21 1.88 4.19
CA LEU A 81 2.74 2.67 3.04
C LEU A 81 2.02 1.81 1.99
N GLU A 82 2.47 0.57 1.80
CA GLU A 82 1.84 -0.40 0.89
C GLU A 82 0.50 -0.94 1.40
N SER A 83 0.35 -1.09 2.73
CA SER A 83 -0.81 -1.76 3.33
C SER A 83 -1.88 -0.80 3.85
N MET A 84 -1.48 0.21 4.63
CA MET A 84 -2.41 0.97 5.47
C MET A 84 -3.38 1.87 4.69
N PRO A 85 -2.94 2.69 3.72
CA PRO A 85 -3.85 3.59 3.02
C PRO A 85 -4.99 2.83 2.34
N MET A 86 -4.65 1.74 1.65
CA MET A 86 -5.61 0.89 0.97
C MET A 86 -6.52 0.13 1.93
N ALA A 87 -6.00 -0.35 3.07
CA ALA A 87 -6.81 -0.99 4.10
C ALA A 87 -7.90 -0.04 4.63
N TYR A 88 -7.55 1.23 4.88
CA TYR A 88 -8.52 2.21 5.36
C TYR A 88 -9.58 2.55 4.33
N VAL A 89 -9.24 2.61 3.04
CA VAL A 89 -10.23 2.77 1.97
C VAL A 89 -11.25 1.62 1.99
N VAL A 90 -10.79 0.38 2.16
CA VAL A 90 -11.67 -0.82 2.20
C VAL A 90 -12.49 -0.88 3.48
N PHE A 91 -11.92 -0.57 4.64
CA PHE A 91 -12.69 -0.54 5.88
C PHE A 91 -13.73 0.58 5.88
N TRP A 92 -13.38 1.74 5.30
CA TRP A 92 -14.32 2.83 5.12
C TRP A 92 -15.45 2.42 4.18
N SER A 93 -15.14 1.74 3.07
CA SER A 93 -16.20 1.23 2.19
C SER A 93 -17.14 0.27 2.90
N ALA A 94 -16.61 -0.65 3.72
CA ALA A 94 -17.42 -1.60 4.51
C ALA A 94 -18.39 -0.89 5.46
N ILE A 95 -17.93 0.18 6.11
CA ILE A 95 -18.78 1.04 6.97
C ILE A 95 -19.88 1.69 6.12
N CYS A 96 -19.51 2.27 4.99
CA CYS A 96 -20.42 3.04 4.14
C CYS A 96 -21.52 2.18 3.49
N VAL A 97 -21.20 0.95 3.06
CA VAL A 97 -22.20 0.03 2.52
C VAL A 97 -22.98 -0.73 3.60
N GLY A 98 -22.72 -0.43 4.88
CA GLY A 98 -23.48 -0.96 6.00
C GLY A 98 -23.23 -2.44 6.27
N VAL A 99 -21.99 -2.93 6.16
CA VAL A 99 -21.64 -4.30 6.59
C VAL A 99 -22.02 -4.48 8.06
N THR A 100 -22.96 -5.38 8.34
CA THR A 100 -23.59 -5.54 9.67
C THR A 100 -22.88 -6.56 10.57
N GLY A 101 -23.39 -6.75 11.79
CA GLY A 101 -22.98 -7.86 12.67
C GLY A 101 -21.72 -7.63 13.49
N GLY A 102 -21.15 -6.42 13.48
CA GLY A 102 -19.90 -6.13 14.19
C GLY A 102 -18.66 -6.78 13.57
N ILE A 103 -18.79 -7.31 12.35
CA ILE A 103 -17.69 -7.87 11.57
C ILE A 103 -16.66 -6.77 11.30
N THR A 104 -17.10 -5.60 10.85
CA THR A 104 -16.22 -4.47 10.49
C THR A 104 -15.34 -4.03 11.65
N LYS A 105 -15.91 -3.71 12.83
CA LYS A 105 -15.10 -3.40 14.03
C LYS A 105 -14.14 -4.51 14.42
N ALA A 106 -14.54 -5.79 14.32
CA ALA A 106 -13.68 -6.90 14.70
C ALA A 106 -12.49 -7.03 13.75
N LEU A 107 -12.73 -6.91 12.44
CA LEU A 107 -11.69 -6.94 11.42
C LEU A 107 -10.72 -5.76 11.55
N ILE A 108 -11.23 -4.54 11.82
CA ILE A 108 -10.38 -3.37 12.06
C ILE A 108 -9.50 -3.62 13.29
N PHE A 109 -10.06 -4.10 14.40
CA PHE A 109 -9.30 -4.39 15.62
C PHE A 109 -8.18 -5.42 15.38
N VAL A 110 -8.52 -6.56 14.77
CA VAL A 110 -7.54 -7.62 14.45
C VAL A 110 -6.48 -7.09 13.49
N TYR A 111 -6.87 -6.29 12.50
CA TYR A 111 -5.95 -5.63 11.59
C TYR A 111 -4.97 -4.71 12.34
N THR A 112 -5.46 -3.86 13.24
CA THR A 112 -4.62 -2.96 14.06
C THR A 112 -3.58 -3.76 14.85
N VAL A 113 -4.02 -4.80 15.57
CA VAL A 113 -3.12 -5.66 16.35
C VAL A 113 -2.10 -6.35 15.46
N ALA A 114 -2.54 -6.91 14.32
CA ALA A 114 -1.66 -7.58 13.37
C ALA A 114 -0.60 -6.62 12.79
N ARG A 115 -0.96 -5.36 12.49
CA ARG A 115 -0.03 -4.36 11.96
C ARG A 115 0.97 -3.84 13.00
N VAL A 116 0.58 -3.71 14.26
CA VAL A 116 1.50 -3.40 15.36
C VAL A 116 2.44 -4.59 15.60
N GLY A 117 1.88 -5.80 15.70
CA GLY A 117 2.63 -7.04 15.85
C GLY A 117 3.64 -7.24 14.72
N HIS A 118 3.23 -7.00 13.47
CA HIS A 118 4.09 -7.06 12.28
C HIS A 118 5.33 -6.18 12.44
N THR A 119 5.19 -4.92 12.84
CA THR A 119 6.33 -4.01 13.05
C THR A 119 7.28 -4.53 14.13
N ILE A 120 6.74 -5.03 15.26
CA ILE A 120 7.55 -5.55 16.37
C ILE A 120 8.38 -6.76 15.93
N VAL A 121 7.74 -7.75 15.30
CA VAL A 121 8.46 -8.97 14.88
C VAL A 121 9.38 -8.72 13.69
N TYR A 122 9.07 -7.72 12.85
CA TYR A 122 9.95 -7.29 11.78
C TYR A 122 11.22 -6.66 12.36
N SER A 123 11.11 -5.72 13.30
CA SER A 123 12.30 -5.07 13.87
C SER A 123 13.25 -6.07 14.55
N GLN A 124 12.71 -7.13 15.13
CA GLN A 124 13.45 -8.26 15.73
C GLN A 124 14.05 -9.26 14.72
N GLY A 125 13.77 -9.11 13.42
CA GLY A 125 14.28 -10.03 12.40
C GLY A 125 13.66 -11.43 12.47
N LEU A 126 12.37 -11.55 12.85
CA LEU A 126 11.66 -12.83 12.95
C LEU A 126 10.79 -13.08 11.70
N PRO A 127 11.32 -13.68 10.61
CA PRO A 127 10.66 -13.72 9.31
C PRO A 127 9.34 -14.51 9.30
N LYS A 128 9.25 -15.61 10.06
CA LYS A 128 8.04 -16.45 10.15
C LYS A 128 6.90 -15.74 10.86
N ALA A 129 7.18 -15.16 12.04
CA ALA A 129 6.18 -14.41 12.80
C ALA A 129 5.70 -13.18 12.00
N ARG A 130 6.62 -12.48 11.33
CA ARG A 130 6.28 -11.37 10.42
C ARG A 130 5.32 -11.82 9.32
N MET A 131 5.60 -12.95 8.66
CA MET A 131 4.70 -13.49 7.62
C MET A 131 3.30 -13.76 8.19
N VAL A 132 3.19 -14.37 9.37
CA VAL A 132 1.90 -14.65 10.01
C VAL A 132 1.13 -13.34 10.28
N CYS A 133 1.76 -12.34 10.90
CA CYS A 133 1.13 -11.04 11.15
C CYS A 133 0.69 -10.37 9.84
N TRP A 134 1.49 -10.46 8.78
CA TRP A 134 1.14 -9.95 7.46
C TRP A 134 -0.08 -10.66 6.86
N VAL A 135 -0.10 -12.00 6.88
CA VAL A 135 -1.21 -12.81 6.35
C VAL A 135 -2.51 -12.51 7.11
N VAL A 136 -2.46 -12.43 8.44
CA VAL A 136 -3.63 -12.06 9.26
C VAL A 136 -4.14 -10.68 8.88
N GLY A 137 -3.25 -9.68 8.78
CA GLY A 137 -3.63 -8.33 8.38
C GLY A 137 -4.26 -8.27 6.99
N MET A 138 -3.69 -8.95 5.99
CA MET A 138 -4.25 -9.04 4.64
C MET A 138 -5.60 -9.77 4.64
N GLY A 139 -5.74 -10.84 5.42
CA GLY A 139 -6.98 -11.57 5.58
C GLY A 139 -8.12 -10.67 6.05
N CYS A 140 -7.86 -9.80 7.03
CA CYS A 140 -8.85 -8.83 7.49
C CYS A 140 -9.37 -7.92 6.38
N ILE A 141 -8.46 -7.40 5.53
CA ILE A 141 -8.85 -6.50 4.44
C ILE A 141 -9.59 -7.26 3.34
N VAL A 142 -9.18 -8.48 3.00
CA VAL A 142 -9.86 -9.32 2.00
C VAL A 142 -11.28 -9.67 2.47
N ILE A 143 -11.45 -10.07 3.72
CA ILE A 143 -12.78 -10.38 4.27
C ILE A 143 -13.65 -9.11 4.24
N ALA A 144 -13.11 -7.95 4.61
CA ALA A 144 -13.83 -6.69 4.54
C ALA A 144 -14.22 -6.34 3.09
N ALA A 145 -13.32 -6.47 2.12
CA ALA A 145 -13.61 -6.21 0.71
C ALA A 145 -14.72 -7.13 0.16
N VAL A 146 -14.68 -8.42 0.50
CA VAL A 146 -15.73 -9.37 0.09
C VAL A 146 -17.06 -9.03 0.76
N ALA A 147 -17.05 -8.73 2.05
CA ALA A 147 -18.26 -8.32 2.76
C ALA A 147 -18.86 -7.04 2.18
N SER A 148 -18.04 -6.04 1.87
CA SER A 148 -18.46 -4.80 1.21
C SER A 148 -19.08 -5.07 -0.15
N PHE A 149 -18.46 -5.92 -0.96
CA PHE A 149 -18.95 -6.29 -2.27
C PHE A 149 -20.31 -7.00 -2.20
N LEU A 150 -20.45 -7.97 -1.31
CA LEU A 150 -21.70 -8.72 -1.12
C LEU A 150 -22.82 -7.81 -0.59
N ALA A 151 -22.51 -6.94 0.38
CA ALA A 151 -23.47 -5.98 0.92
C ALA A 151 -23.98 -5.03 -0.19
N ALA A 152 -23.08 -4.49 -1.01
CA ALA A 152 -23.43 -3.62 -2.13
C ALA A 152 -24.32 -4.33 -3.18
N LEU A 153 -24.07 -5.61 -3.48
CA LEU A 153 -24.90 -6.39 -4.42
C LEU A 153 -26.25 -6.81 -3.86
N SER A 154 -26.36 -6.97 -2.54
CA SER A 154 -27.60 -7.44 -1.89
C SER A 154 -28.71 -6.40 -1.84
N MET A 155 -28.42 -5.13 -2.17
CA MET A 155 -29.41 -4.07 -2.15
C MET A 155 -30.20 -4.03 -3.47
N LEU A 156 -31.49 -4.35 -3.39
CA LEU A 156 -32.47 -4.25 -4.47
C LEU A 156 -32.75 -2.77 -4.81
N GLY A 157 -31.94 -2.16 -5.68
CA GLY A 157 -32.12 -0.78 -6.11
C GLY A 157 -31.05 -0.30 -7.10
N ALA A 158 -31.22 0.92 -7.61
CA ALA A 158 -30.16 1.59 -8.35
C ALA A 158 -28.95 1.85 -7.42
N ILE A 159 -27.76 1.47 -7.87
CA ILE A 159 -26.54 1.61 -7.08
C ILE A 159 -26.28 3.10 -6.80
N THR A 160 -26.12 3.46 -5.53
CA THR A 160 -25.77 4.82 -5.10
C THR A 160 -24.30 5.12 -5.38
N ASP A 161 -23.93 6.40 -5.35
CA ASP A 161 -22.53 6.84 -5.41
C ASP A 161 -21.68 6.26 -4.27
N VAL A 162 -22.22 6.18 -3.05
CA VAL A 162 -21.60 5.52 -1.89
C VAL A 162 -21.36 4.02 -2.14
N GLN A 163 -22.33 3.32 -2.71
CA GLN A 163 -22.18 1.91 -3.04
C GLN A 163 -21.18 1.71 -4.18
N THR A 164 -21.19 2.60 -5.17
CA THR A 164 -20.24 2.59 -6.28
C THR A 164 -18.82 2.82 -5.79
N PHE A 165 -18.63 3.73 -4.83
CA PHE A 165 -17.37 3.93 -4.12
C PHE A 165 -16.91 2.62 -3.46
N GLY A 166 -17.81 1.93 -2.75
CA GLY A 166 -17.44 0.70 -2.06
C GLY A 166 -17.10 -0.46 -2.97
N LEU A 167 -17.80 -0.59 -4.10
CA LEU A 167 -17.48 -1.56 -5.15
C LEU A 167 -16.14 -1.25 -5.81
N ALA A 168 -15.90 0.00 -6.20
CA ALA A 168 -14.64 0.45 -6.79
C ALA A 168 -13.45 0.20 -5.84
N ALA A 169 -13.60 0.55 -4.56
CA ALA A 169 -12.60 0.31 -3.51
C ALA A 169 -12.24 -1.17 -3.38
N SER A 170 -13.26 -2.03 -3.33
CA SER A 170 -13.07 -3.47 -3.18
C SER A 170 -12.38 -4.08 -4.41
N LEU A 171 -12.83 -3.73 -5.61
CA LEU A 171 -12.24 -4.23 -6.86
C LEU A 171 -10.79 -3.77 -7.05
N LEU A 172 -10.51 -2.49 -6.80
CA LEU A 172 -9.15 -1.95 -6.92
C LEU A 172 -8.21 -2.49 -5.84
N TYR A 173 -8.72 -2.79 -4.64
CA TYR A 173 -7.94 -3.46 -3.62
C TYR A 173 -7.59 -4.90 -4.00
N VAL A 174 -8.56 -5.69 -4.49
CA VAL A 174 -8.30 -7.06 -4.96
C VAL A 174 -7.26 -7.06 -6.08
N LYS A 175 -7.37 -6.10 -7.01
CA LYS A 175 -6.37 -5.86 -8.05
C LYS A 175 -5.00 -5.52 -7.47
N PHE A 176 -4.92 -4.59 -6.52
CA PHE A 176 -3.67 -4.20 -5.84
C PHE A 176 -3.02 -5.39 -5.12
N LEU A 177 -3.81 -6.24 -4.46
CA LEU A 177 -3.30 -7.44 -3.82
C LEU A 177 -2.75 -8.44 -4.85
N ALA A 178 -3.46 -8.64 -5.96
CA ALA A 178 -2.99 -9.49 -7.05
C ALA A 178 -1.67 -8.98 -7.66
N THR A 179 -1.53 -7.68 -7.91
CA THR A 179 -0.29 -7.09 -8.44
C THR A 179 0.86 -7.16 -7.44
N SER A 180 0.59 -6.99 -6.15
CA SER A 180 1.59 -7.14 -5.08
C SER A 180 2.09 -8.59 -4.96
N MET A 181 1.20 -9.57 -5.06
CA MET A 181 1.58 -10.99 -5.09
C MET A 181 2.39 -11.34 -6.34
N MET A 182 2.05 -10.78 -7.50
CA MET A 182 2.83 -10.95 -8.73
C MET A 182 4.22 -10.33 -8.60
N GLN A 183 4.33 -9.11 -8.07
CA GLN A 183 5.61 -8.48 -7.78
C GLN A 183 6.45 -9.35 -6.83
N ALA A 184 5.88 -9.82 -5.73
CA ALA A 184 6.59 -10.67 -4.77
C ALA A 184 7.17 -11.92 -5.47
N ARG A 185 6.38 -12.62 -6.28
CA ARG A 185 6.86 -13.76 -7.09
C ARG A 185 8.01 -13.38 -8.02
N LYS A 186 7.98 -12.18 -8.62
CA LYS A 186 9.10 -11.70 -9.45
C LYS A 186 10.35 -11.39 -8.64
N SER A 187 10.23 -10.87 -7.41
CA SER A 187 11.37 -10.68 -6.52
C SER A 187 12.01 -12.00 -6.06
N PHE A 188 11.23 -13.10 -5.94
CA PHE A 188 11.80 -14.44 -5.73
C PHE A 188 12.65 -14.89 -6.93
N ALA A 189 12.12 -14.73 -8.15
CA ALA A 189 12.85 -15.06 -9.38
C ALA A 189 14.08 -14.18 -9.61
N ALA A 190 14.03 -12.89 -9.26
CA ALA A 190 15.13 -11.94 -9.45
C ALA A 190 16.18 -11.97 -8.31
N ASN A 191 15.95 -12.76 -7.27
CA ASN A 191 16.81 -12.88 -6.08
C ASN A 191 17.13 -11.55 -5.37
N THR A 192 16.20 -10.59 -5.39
CA THR A 192 16.33 -9.23 -4.81
C THR A 192 15.79 -9.11 -3.38
N ARG A 193 15.58 -10.26 -2.72
CA ARG A 193 15.06 -10.37 -1.34
C ARG A 193 16.11 -9.96 -0.31
N MET A 194 15.67 -9.60 0.90
CA MET A 194 16.60 -9.37 2.02
C MET A 194 17.34 -10.64 2.41
N ALA A 195 18.48 -10.48 3.10
CA ALA A 195 19.29 -11.59 3.57
C ALA A 195 18.50 -12.56 4.46
N GLU A 196 17.71 -12.05 5.41
CA GLU A 196 16.86 -12.86 6.29
C GLU A 196 15.74 -13.60 5.55
N ASP A 197 15.28 -13.06 4.42
CA ASP A 197 14.21 -13.65 3.61
C ASP A 197 14.72 -14.77 2.69
N LYS A 198 16.03 -14.88 2.50
CA LYS A 198 16.65 -15.99 1.75
C LYS A 198 16.46 -17.33 2.46
N GLN A 199 16.29 -17.31 3.79
CA GLN A 199 15.99 -18.51 4.59
C GLN A 199 14.58 -19.05 4.35
N LEU A 200 13.67 -18.21 3.83
CA LEU A 200 12.35 -18.65 3.39
C LEU A 200 12.51 -19.36 2.05
N VAL A 201 12.66 -20.68 2.10
CA VAL A 201 12.59 -21.57 0.93
C VAL A 201 11.12 -21.71 0.52
N CYS A 202 10.53 -20.62 0.02
CA CYS A 202 9.33 -20.73 -0.79
C CYS A 202 9.81 -21.12 -2.18
N ALA A 203 9.45 -22.33 -2.64
CA ALA A 203 9.76 -22.84 -3.98
C ALA A 203 9.00 -22.07 -5.09
N MET A 204 9.04 -20.74 -5.08
CA MET A 204 8.34 -19.84 -6.00
C MET A 204 9.31 -19.25 -7.02
N GLY A 205 9.91 -20.10 -7.85
CA GLY A 205 10.64 -19.66 -9.05
C GLY A 205 12.14 -19.45 -8.88
N LEU A 206 12.78 -20.09 -7.88
CA LEU A 206 14.22 -20.28 -7.89
C LEU A 206 14.57 -21.27 -9.01
N SER A 207 14.87 -20.77 -10.21
CA SER A 207 15.66 -21.53 -11.17
C SER A 207 17.09 -21.55 -10.64
N GLY A 208 17.66 -22.75 -10.42
CA GLY A 208 19.08 -22.92 -10.16
C GLY A 208 19.93 -22.29 -11.27
N ASP A 209 21.17 -21.93 -10.94
CA ASP A 209 22.21 -21.35 -11.82
C ASP A 209 21.67 -20.58 -13.04
N MET A 210 20.99 -19.47 -12.79
CA MET A 210 20.66 -18.53 -13.87
C MET A 210 21.93 -17.88 -14.38
N ASP A 211 22.08 -17.83 -15.70
CA ASP A 211 23.12 -17.00 -16.32
C ASP A 211 22.85 -15.51 -16.08
N ASP A 212 23.88 -14.67 -16.23
CA ASP A 212 23.79 -13.22 -15.98
C ASP A 212 22.69 -12.53 -16.81
N LYS A 213 22.43 -13.04 -18.03
CA LYS A 213 21.41 -12.49 -18.93
C LYS A 213 20.00 -12.82 -18.44
N GLN A 214 19.78 -14.04 -17.98
CA GLN A 214 18.51 -14.49 -17.38
C GLN A 214 18.24 -13.73 -16.09
N LEU A 215 19.26 -13.54 -15.25
CA LEU A 215 19.14 -12.74 -14.04
C LEU A 215 18.75 -11.29 -14.34
N LYS A 216 19.39 -10.67 -15.35
CA LYS A 216 19.05 -9.31 -15.77
C LYS A 216 17.60 -9.19 -16.27
N ILE A 217 17.13 -10.15 -17.06
CA ILE A 217 15.74 -10.20 -17.53
C ILE A 217 14.77 -10.33 -16.35
N ALA A 218 15.10 -11.15 -15.35
CA ALA A 218 14.29 -11.31 -14.14
C ALA A 218 14.22 -9.99 -13.35
N GLN A 219 15.35 -9.28 -13.19
CA GLN A 219 15.43 -7.99 -12.51
C GLN A 219 14.66 -6.87 -13.24
N ASP A 220 14.75 -6.81 -14.57
CA ASP A 220 13.99 -5.86 -15.39
C ASP A 220 12.48 -6.11 -15.29
N ASN A 221 12.08 -7.39 -15.29
CA ASN A 221 10.69 -7.78 -15.09
C ASN A 221 10.21 -7.43 -13.68
N GLU A 222 10.99 -7.72 -12.63
CA GLU A 222 10.65 -7.32 -11.27
C GLU A 222 10.49 -5.80 -11.17
N THR A 223 11.42 -5.03 -11.74
CA THR A 223 11.35 -3.56 -11.74
C THR A 223 10.08 -3.05 -12.40
N ARG A 224 9.62 -3.70 -13.48
CA ARG A 224 8.33 -3.39 -14.12
C ARG A 224 7.17 -3.59 -13.15
N TRP A 225 7.09 -4.74 -12.47
CA TRP A 225 6.01 -5.02 -11.52
C TRP A 225 6.05 -4.12 -10.30
N ARG A 226 7.24 -3.77 -9.80
CA ARG A 226 7.41 -2.77 -8.73
C ARG A 226 6.84 -1.42 -9.13
N ARG A 227 7.08 -0.96 -10.37
CA ARG A 227 6.50 0.30 -10.86
C ARG A 227 4.98 0.25 -11.02
N ILE A 228 4.39 -0.91 -11.32
CA ILE A 228 2.93 -1.08 -11.36
C ILE A 228 2.35 -0.85 -9.97
N VAL A 229 2.88 -1.55 -8.96
CA VAL A 229 2.44 -1.45 -7.56
C VAL A 229 2.66 -0.03 -7.03
N GLN A 230 3.83 0.56 -7.29
CA GLN A 230 4.12 1.93 -6.89
C GLN A 230 3.13 2.93 -7.50
N ASN A 231 2.82 2.82 -8.79
CA ASN A 231 1.85 3.72 -9.41
C ASN A 231 0.43 3.56 -8.84
N ASP A 232 0.05 2.36 -8.41
CA ASP A 232 -1.21 2.13 -7.70
C ASP A 232 -1.20 2.85 -6.34
N LEU A 233 -0.11 2.79 -5.58
CA LEU A 233 0.04 3.49 -4.30
C LEU A 233 0.03 5.02 -4.43
N GLU A 234 0.60 5.54 -5.52
CA GLU A 234 0.63 6.98 -5.79
C GLU A 234 -0.74 7.55 -6.20
N SER A 235 -1.63 6.73 -6.76
CA SER A 235 -2.85 7.22 -7.40
C SER A 235 -4.16 6.78 -6.74
N ILE A 236 -4.25 5.53 -6.26
CA ILE A 236 -5.53 4.96 -5.81
C ILE A 236 -6.00 5.55 -4.48
N PRO A 237 -5.16 5.64 -3.42
CA PRO A 237 -5.60 6.21 -2.15
C PRO A 237 -6.09 7.66 -2.29
N LEU A 238 -5.37 8.48 -3.05
CA LEU A 238 -5.74 9.88 -3.28
C LEU A 238 -7.03 9.99 -4.10
N ALA A 239 -7.21 9.15 -5.13
CA ALA A 239 -8.44 9.13 -5.91
C ALA A 239 -9.66 8.87 -5.03
N PHE A 240 -9.60 7.91 -4.11
CA PHE A 240 -10.69 7.64 -3.18
C PHE A 240 -10.93 8.78 -2.19
N LEU A 241 -9.89 9.49 -1.75
CA LEU A 241 -10.08 10.69 -0.94
C LEU A 241 -10.88 11.76 -1.71
N VAL A 242 -10.54 11.98 -2.99
CA VAL A 242 -11.25 12.93 -3.85
C VAL A 242 -12.69 12.48 -4.14
N PHE A 243 -12.91 11.21 -4.50
CA PHE A 243 -14.27 10.69 -4.74
C PHE A 243 -15.13 10.66 -3.48
N TRP A 244 -14.53 10.46 -2.31
CA TRP A 244 -15.27 10.63 -1.06
C TRP A 244 -15.65 12.10 -0.85
N GLY A 245 -14.74 13.03 -1.19
CA GLY A 245 -15.01 14.46 -1.20
C GLY A 245 -16.18 14.86 -2.11
N THR A 246 -16.30 14.29 -3.31
CA THR A 246 -17.44 14.57 -4.20
C THR A 246 -18.77 14.16 -3.58
N ILE A 247 -18.82 12.98 -2.98
CA ILE A 247 -20.02 12.46 -2.30
C ILE A 247 -20.41 13.38 -1.13
N GLN A 248 -19.44 13.74 -0.27
CA GLN A 248 -19.72 14.55 0.92
C GLN A 248 -20.11 15.99 0.60
N ASN A 249 -19.61 16.53 -0.51
CA ASN A 249 -19.95 17.89 -0.94
C ASN A 249 -21.20 17.90 -1.84
N GLY A 250 -21.92 16.79 -2.02
CA GLY A 250 -23.17 16.77 -2.79
C GLY A 250 -23.00 17.07 -4.28
N VAL A 251 -21.85 16.73 -4.86
CA VAL A 251 -21.65 16.76 -6.32
C VAL A 251 -22.60 15.75 -6.99
N ASP A 252 -23.04 16.04 -8.22
CA ASP A 252 -23.97 15.18 -8.97
C ASP A 252 -23.62 13.67 -8.85
N PRO A 253 -24.53 12.84 -8.31
CA PRO A 253 -24.27 11.41 -8.10
C PRO A 253 -24.02 10.63 -9.40
N GLU A 254 -24.69 10.97 -10.51
CA GLU A 254 -24.51 10.26 -11.78
C GLU A 254 -23.12 10.52 -12.38
N LEU A 255 -22.67 11.78 -12.36
CA LEU A 255 -21.30 12.14 -12.72
C LEU A 255 -20.29 11.41 -11.81
N THR A 256 -20.48 11.48 -10.50
CA THR A 256 -19.58 10.86 -9.52
C THR A 256 -19.44 9.35 -9.75
N LYS A 257 -20.56 8.64 -9.96
CA LYS A 257 -20.57 7.22 -10.33
C LYS A 257 -19.82 6.95 -11.63
N THR A 258 -20.10 7.72 -12.67
CA THR A 258 -19.46 7.59 -13.99
C THR A 258 -17.95 7.73 -13.87
N LEU A 259 -17.48 8.75 -13.15
CA LEU A 259 -16.05 8.99 -12.93
C LEU A 259 -15.39 7.82 -12.18
N MET A 260 -16.02 7.26 -11.16
CA MET A 260 -15.49 6.10 -10.43
C MET A 260 -15.42 4.83 -11.29
N VAL A 261 -16.41 4.58 -12.15
CA VAL A 261 -16.42 3.43 -13.07
C VAL A 261 -15.33 3.57 -14.13
N VAL A 262 -15.20 4.74 -14.75
CA VAL A 262 -14.15 5.03 -15.73
C VAL A 262 -12.77 4.94 -15.08
N TYR A 263 -12.60 5.54 -13.89
CA TYR A 263 -11.36 5.45 -13.13
C TYR A 263 -10.98 4.00 -12.85
N THR A 264 -11.90 3.21 -12.31
CA THR A 264 -11.67 1.79 -12.00
C THR A 264 -11.23 1.02 -13.24
N THR A 265 -11.97 1.16 -14.35
CA THR A 265 -11.64 0.52 -15.63
C THR A 265 -10.27 0.94 -16.14
N ALA A 266 -9.95 2.23 -16.09
CA ALA A 266 -8.66 2.77 -16.48
C ALA A 266 -7.51 2.22 -15.63
N ARG A 267 -7.70 2.01 -14.32
CA ARG A 267 -6.69 1.42 -13.43
C ARG A 267 -6.41 -0.06 -13.71
N PHE A 268 -7.43 -0.83 -14.11
CA PHE A 268 -7.22 -2.20 -14.61
C PHE A 268 -6.50 -2.20 -15.95
N GLY A 269 -6.98 -1.39 -16.90
CA GLY A 269 -6.35 -1.22 -18.22
C GLY A 269 -4.88 -0.80 -18.12
N HIS A 270 -4.57 0.13 -17.21
CA HIS A 270 -3.20 0.57 -16.95
C HIS A 270 -2.30 -0.59 -16.54
N THR A 271 -2.73 -1.41 -15.58
CA THR A 271 -1.95 -2.58 -15.11
C THR A 271 -1.75 -3.62 -16.21
N ILE A 272 -2.81 -3.93 -16.98
CA ILE A 272 -2.74 -4.89 -18.08
C ILE A 272 -1.75 -4.39 -19.15
N ALA A 273 -1.89 -3.13 -19.57
CA ALA A 273 -1.01 -2.52 -20.56
C ALA A 273 0.45 -2.43 -20.08
N TYR A 274 0.67 -2.11 -18.81
CA TYR A 274 2.00 -2.07 -18.21
C TYR A 274 2.64 -3.46 -18.20
N GLY A 275 1.91 -4.47 -17.73
CA GLY A 275 2.36 -5.88 -17.75
C GLY A 275 2.77 -6.33 -19.15
N ALA A 276 1.93 -6.03 -20.15
CA ALA A 276 2.17 -6.36 -21.56
C ALA A 276 3.27 -5.53 -22.25
N GLY A 277 3.77 -4.46 -21.62
CA GLY A 277 4.73 -3.55 -22.26
C GLY A 277 4.13 -2.62 -23.32
N ALA A 278 2.81 -2.46 -23.36
CA ALA A 278 2.10 -1.62 -24.31
C ALA A 278 2.14 -0.14 -23.88
N ALA A 279 3.23 0.56 -24.18
CA ALA A 279 3.51 1.91 -23.67
C ALA A 279 2.42 2.95 -23.99
N LYS A 280 1.86 2.95 -25.21
CA LYS A 280 0.81 3.90 -25.63
C LYS A 280 -0.49 3.67 -24.86
N SER A 281 -0.95 2.42 -24.79
CA SER A 281 -2.16 2.04 -24.05
C SER A 281 -2.01 2.32 -22.56
N ARG A 282 -0.83 2.05 -21.98
CA ARG A 282 -0.52 2.38 -20.58
C ARG A 282 -0.69 3.88 -20.33
N MET A 283 -0.12 4.73 -21.19
CA MET A 283 -0.24 6.18 -21.04
C MET A 283 -1.70 6.64 -21.16
N ALA A 284 -2.45 6.13 -22.13
CA ALA A 284 -3.86 6.47 -22.31
C ALA A 284 -4.71 6.11 -21.08
N CYS A 285 -4.53 4.90 -20.55
CA CYS A 285 -5.21 4.48 -19.32
C CYS A 285 -4.80 5.32 -18.10
N TRP A 286 -3.52 5.67 -17.97
CA TRP A 286 -3.07 6.55 -16.89
C TRP A 286 -3.71 7.95 -16.99
N MET A 287 -3.68 8.55 -18.18
CA MET A 287 -4.30 9.86 -18.44
C MET A 287 -5.80 9.86 -18.16
N SER A 288 -6.51 8.81 -18.59
CA SER A 288 -7.94 8.65 -18.32
C SER A 288 -8.24 8.61 -16.83
N GLY A 289 -7.48 7.83 -16.05
CA GLY A 289 -7.63 7.80 -14.60
C GLY A 289 -7.35 9.15 -13.93
N THR A 290 -6.28 9.83 -14.33
CA THR A 290 -5.93 11.16 -13.82
C THR A 290 -7.01 12.20 -14.15
N ALA A 291 -7.56 12.16 -15.37
CA ALA A 291 -8.64 13.05 -15.78
C ALA A 291 -9.87 12.88 -14.88
N CYS A 292 -10.26 11.65 -14.52
CA CYS A 292 -11.37 11.42 -13.60
C CYS A 292 -11.15 12.08 -12.23
N ILE A 293 -9.95 11.99 -11.67
CA ILE A 293 -9.61 12.61 -10.37
C ILE A 293 -9.70 14.13 -10.49
N LEU A 294 -9.12 14.72 -11.55
CA LEU A 294 -9.12 16.16 -11.74
C LEU A 294 -10.54 16.71 -11.97
N THR A 295 -11.37 16.00 -12.74
CA THR A 295 -12.78 16.37 -12.93
C THR A 295 -13.54 16.30 -11.62
N ALA A 296 -13.35 15.25 -10.82
CA ALA A 296 -13.96 15.14 -9.50
C ALA A 296 -13.55 16.31 -8.57
N ALA A 297 -12.24 16.60 -8.49
CA ALA A 297 -11.72 17.70 -7.68
C ALA A 297 -12.25 19.07 -8.14
N ALA A 298 -12.31 19.32 -9.44
CA ALA A 298 -12.86 20.56 -9.99
C ALA A 298 -14.36 20.72 -9.65
N ASN A 299 -15.13 19.63 -9.69
CA ASN A 299 -16.55 19.68 -9.33
C ASN A 299 -16.78 19.92 -7.83
N ILE A 300 -15.91 19.41 -6.96
CA ILE A 300 -15.93 19.78 -5.52
C ILE A 300 -15.75 21.29 -5.38
N ALA A 301 -14.72 21.85 -6.02
CA ALA A 301 -14.44 23.28 -5.94
C ALA A 301 -15.63 24.11 -6.46
N MET A 302 -16.18 23.76 -7.63
CA MET A 302 -17.34 24.45 -8.19
C MET A 302 -18.55 24.39 -7.26
N ASN A 303 -18.81 23.25 -6.62
CA ASN A 303 -19.97 23.11 -5.73
C ASN A 303 -19.83 23.86 -4.40
N ILE A 304 -18.60 24.04 -3.90
CA ILE A 304 -18.33 24.81 -2.68
C ILE A 304 -18.48 26.32 -2.93
N PHE A 305 -18.14 26.80 -4.13
CA PHE A 305 -18.15 28.22 -4.47
C PHE A 305 -19.42 28.69 -5.19
N ALA A 306 -20.34 27.78 -5.54
CA ALA A 306 -21.65 28.10 -6.12
C ALA A 306 -22.69 28.37 -5.03
#